data_AF-A0A1Q3L8L9-F1
#
_entry.id   AF-A0A1Q3L8L9-F1
#
_cell.length_a   1.000
_cell.length_b   1.000
_cell.length_c   1.000
_cell.angle_alpha   90.00
_cell.angle_beta   90.00
_cell.angle_gamma   90.00
#
_symmetry.space_group_name_H-M   'P 1'
#
loop_
_entity.id
_entity.type
_entity.pdbx_description
1 polymer ?
#
loop_
_entity_poly.entity_id
_entity_poly.type
_entity_poly.pdbx_seq_one_letter_code
_entity_poly.pdbx_strand_id
1 'polypeptide(L)'
;MEQMIERIIVGHYQTSTAALHARSIFTDPGDATGPDKCIKWLSQNTSDQSINTAKMRAGYDAKLYAVPDIISARDPFASSEYYEIKPDSNNGRREGQGKITRFNRLIKDFHLRLAAGHEYDPIRSSPFPSSISIGGATYDLELKWWQETRGLILYEICYQKRQEQEQEQTSHAGEALLLLLGVALAIMLGMGARGAGWQPAGGLVGPGHGPEA
;
A
#
# COMPACT_ATOMS: atom_id res chain seq x y z
N MET A 1 -7.88 -15.11 5.06
CA MET A 1 -7.02 -14.41 4.07
C MET A 1 -7.83 -13.39 3.28
N GLU A 2 -8.94 -13.78 2.63
CA GLU A 2 -9.86 -12.86 1.90
C GLU A 2 -10.26 -11.63 2.73
N GLN A 3 -10.79 -11.81 3.94
CA GLN A 3 -11.16 -10.69 4.81
C GLN A 3 -10.00 -9.73 5.13
N MET A 4 -8.77 -10.22 5.19
CA MET A 4 -7.60 -9.36 5.45
C MET A 4 -7.28 -8.49 4.22
N ILE A 5 -7.44 -9.04 3.02
CA ILE A 5 -7.27 -8.31 1.76
C ILE A 5 -8.35 -7.27 1.60
N GLU A 6 -9.62 -7.65 1.83
CA GLU A 6 -10.74 -6.71 1.83
C GLU A 6 -10.50 -5.56 2.80
N ARG A 7 -9.95 -5.83 4.00
CA ARG A 7 -9.57 -4.78 4.97
C ARG A 7 -8.49 -3.84 4.48
N ILE A 8 -7.48 -4.33 3.74
CA ILE A 8 -6.46 -3.48 3.11
C ILE A 8 -7.10 -2.54 2.09
N ILE A 9 -7.97 -3.08 1.23
CA ILE A 9 -8.65 -2.32 0.18
C ILE A 9 -9.62 -1.30 0.79
N VAL A 10 -10.36 -1.68 1.83
CA VAL A 10 -11.21 -0.77 2.62
C VAL A 10 -10.37 0.33 3.28
N GLY A 11 -9.21 -0.01 3.85
CA GLY A 11 -8.30 0.98 4.42
C GLY A 11 -7.82 1.99 3.38
N HIS A 12 -7.52 1.55 2.16
CA HIS A 12 -7.21 2.45 1.05
C HIS A 12 -8.43 3.31 0.65
N TYR A 13 -9.61 2.70 0.54
CA TYR A 13 -10.85 3.43 0.26
C TYR A 13 -11.05 4.60 1.22
N GLN A 14 -10.80 4.42 2.52
CA GLN A 14 -10.94 5.47 3.54
C GLN A 14 -10.04 6.70 3.29
N THR A 15 -8.99 6.57 2.49
CA THR A 15 -8.09 7.68 2.10
C THR A 15 -8.45 8.31 0.74
N SER A 16 -9.45 7.77 0.04
CA SER A 16 -9.83 8.21 -1.30
C SER A 16 -10.76 9.43 -1.29
N THR A 17 -10.85 10.11 -2.44
CA THR A 17 -11.81 11.20 -2.67
C THR A 17 -13.25 10.78 -2.40
N ALA A 18 -13.63 9.56 -2.78
CA ALA A 18 -14.97 9.01 -2.54
C ALA A 18 -15.31 8.94 -1.04
N ALA A 19 -14.33 8.61 -0.19
CA ALA A 19 -14.52 8.61 1.26
C ALA A 19 -14.50 10.03 1.85
N LEU A 20 -13.64 10.92 1.35
CA LEU A 20 -13.55 12.31 1.84
C LEU A 20 -14.84 13.11 1.60
N HIS A 21 -15.58 12.80 0.54
CA HIS A 21 -16.87 13.42 0.24
C HIS A 21 -18.06 12.71 0.87
N ALA A 22 -17.84 11.62 1.62
CA ALA A 22 -18.90 10.92 2.30
C ALA A 22 -19.17 11.54 3.67
N ARG A 23 -20.44 11.77 4.00
CA ARG A 23 -20.85 12.21 5.35
C ARG A 23 -20.83 11.06 6.36
N SER A 24 -21.00 9.83 5.87
CA SER A 24 -20.92 8.61 6.67
C SER A 24 -20.53 7.44 5.77
N ILE A 25 -19.81 6.47 6.34
CA ILE A 25 -19.37 5.27 5.65
C ILE A 25 -19.76 4.06 6.49
N PHE A 26 -20.41 3.09 5.86
CA PHE A 26 -20.56 1.74 6.37
C PHE A 26 -19.47 0.86 5.78
N THR A 27 -18.95 -0.03 6.62
CA THR A 27 -18.04 -1.10 6.21
C THR A 27 -18.55 -2.41 6.78
N ASP A 28 -18.66 -3.44 5.96
CA ASP A 28 -19.05 -4.78 6.42
C ASP A 28 -18.01 -5.28 7.46
N PRO A 29 -18.44 -5.69 8.67
CA PRO A 29 -17.55 -6.35 9.62
C PRO A 29 -16.98 -7.69 9.11
N GLY A 30 -17.58 -8.31 8.08
CA GLY A 30 -17.18 -9.64 7.62
C GLY A 30 -17.55 -10.74 8.62
N ASP A 31 -18.51 -10.47 9.51
CA ASP A 31 -19.04 -11.40 10.49
C ASP A 31 -20.56 -11.53 10.35
N ALA A 32 -21.17 -12.41 11.15
CA ALA A 32 -22.62 -12.65 11.09
C ALA A 32 -23.47 -11.42 11.47
N THR A 33 -22.87 -10.35 11.99
CA THR A 33 -23.56 -9.11 12.42
C THR A 33 -23.69 -8.07 11.31
N GLY A 34 -23.11 -8.32 10.12
CA GLY A 34 -23.16 -7.42 8.96
C GLY A 34 -24.57 -6.91 8.64
N PRO A 35 -25.59 -7.79 8.52
CA PRO A 35 -26.97 -7.36 8.27
C PRO A 35 -27.49 -6.35 9.30
N ASP A 36 -27.28 -6.62 10.59
CA ASP A 36 -27.77 -5.78 11.69
C ASP A 36 -27.14 -4.39 11.66
N LYS A 37 -25.83 -4.34 11.46
CA LYS A 37 -25.09 -3.08 11.36
C LYS A 37 -25.49 -2.31 10.10
N CYS A 38 -25.72 -3.00 8.98
CA CYS A 38 -26.18 -2.38 7.73
C CYS A 38 -27.58 -1.77 7.89
N ILE A 39 -28.54 -2.50 8.46
CA ILE A 39 -29.91 -1.97 8.72
C ILE A 39 -29.83 -0.72 9.60
N LYS A 40 -29.09 -0.80 10.71
CA LYS A 40 -28.92 0.33 11.62
C LYS A 40 -28.32 1.53 10.88
N TRP A 41 -27.24 1.32 10.15
CA TRP A 41 -26.59 2.39 9.40
C TRP A 41 -27.51 3.00 8.34
N LEU A 42 -28.22 2.19 7.56
CA LEU A 42 -29.18 2.66 6.56
C LEU A 42 -30.27 3.51 7.22
N SER A 43 -30.88 3.04 8.31
CA SER A 43 -31.93 3.77 9.03
C SER A 43 -31.49 5.13 9.58
N GLN A 44 -30.20 5.31 9.87
CA GLN A 44 -29.63 6.56 10.36
C GLN A 44 -29.19 7.50 9.23
N ASN A 45 -28.89 6.95 8.05
CA ASN A 45 -28.28 7.68 6.94
C ASN A 45 -29.20 7.86 5.73
N THR A 46 -30.46 7.44 5.81
CA THR A 46 -31.49 7.78 4.82
C THR A 46 -32.49 8.75 5.43
N SER A 47 -32.19 10.04 5.33
CA SER A 47 -32.93 11.13 5.99
C SER A 47 -34.37 11.30 5.50
N ASP A 48 -34.67 10.84 4.29
CA ASP A 48 -35.91 11.19 3.61
C ASP A 48 -36.99 10.10 3.73
N GLN A 49 -36.70 8.96 4.39
CA GLN A 49 -37.59 7.80 4.41
C GLN A 49 -37.58 7.06 5.75
N SER A 50 -38.77 6.72 6.24
CA SER A 50 -38.91 5.76 7.34
C SER A 50 -38.67 4.34 6.81
N ILE A 51 -37.55 3.74 7.18
CA ILE A 51 -37.23 2.36 6.81
C ILE A 51 -37.93 1.38 7.76
N ASN A 52 -38.74 0.48 7.20
CA ASN A 52 -39.24 -0.68 7.95
C ASN A 52 -38.11 -1.70 8.19
N THR A 53 -37.40 -1.53 9.29
CA THR A 53 -36.23 -2.33 9.67
C THR A 53 -36.58 -3.81 9.90
N ALA A 54 -37.79 -4.12 10.37
CA ALA A 54 -38.26 -5.50 10.56
C ALA A 54 -38.42 -6.22 9.21
N LYS A 55 -39.03 -5.56 8.21
CA LYS A 55 -39.11 -6.10 6.84
C LYS A 55 -37.73 -6.28 6.23
N MET A 56 -36.81 -5.34 6.48
CA MET A 56 -35.44 -5.42 5.95
C MET A 56 -34.69 -6.61 6.56
N ARG A 57 -34.80 -6.81 7.88
CA ARG A 57 -34.26 -7.97 8.60
C ARG A 57 -34.77 -9.28 8.00
N ALA A 58 -36.09 -9.41 7.86
CA ALA A 58 -36.70 -10.62 7.31
C ALA A 58 -36.17 -10.96 5.90
N GLY A 59 -35.88 -9.96 5.07
CA GLY A 59 -35.29 -10.18 3.76
C GLY A 59 -33.81 -10.60 3.80
N TYR A 60 -33.02 -10.12 4.77
CA TYR A 60 -31.68 -10.65 5.01
C TYR A 60 -31.70 -12.09 5.52
N ASP A 61 -32.58 -12.41 6.47
CA ASP A 61 -32.74 -13.77 7.01
C ASP A 61 -33.16 -14.77 5.92
N ALA A 62 -34.02 -14.33 5.01
CA ALA A 62 -34.44 -15.09 3.82
C ALA A 62 -33.41 -15.08 2.67
N LYS A 63 -32.23 -14.48 2.86
CA LYS A 63 -31.15 -14.35 1.86
C LYS A 63 -31.58 -13.65 0.56
N LEU A 64 -32.62 -12.82 0.63
CA LEU A 64 -33.08 -12.00 -0.50
C LEU A 64 -32.14 -10.81 -0.76
N TYR A 65 -31.50 -10.32 0.31
CA TYR A 65 -30.57 -9.20 0.29
C TYR A 65 -29.16 -9.65 0.64
N ALA A 66 -28.18 -8.83 0.30
CA ALA A 66 -26.78 -9.02 0.67
C ALA A 66 -26.19 -7.71 1.16
N VAL A 67 -25.19 -7.81 2.05
CA VAL A 67 -24.44 -6.66 2.54
C VAL A 67 -23.25 -6.44 1.60
N PRO A 68 -23.10 -5.25 1.00
CA PRO A 68 -21.89 -4.88 0.27
C PRO A 68 -20.77 -4.53 1.25
N ASP A 69 -19.52 -4.64 0.81
CA ASP A 69 -18.38 -4.38 1.68
C ASP A 69 -18.29 -2.91 2.13
N ILE A 70 -18.71 -1.98 1.28
CA ILE A 70 -18.68 -0.54 1.55
C ILE A 70 -19.98 0.12 1.11
N ILE A 71 -20.52 1.04 1.93
CA ILE A 71 -21.56 1.99 1.53
C ILE A 71 -21.14 3.39 1.98
N SER A 72 -21.20 4.38 1.10
CA SER A 72 -20.93 5.78 1.43
C SER A 72 -22.18 6.62 1.27
N ALA A 73 -22.64 7.21 2.36
CA ALA A 73 -23.70 8.21 2.35
C ALA A 73 -23.11 9.57 1.97
N ARG A 74 -23.80 10.30 1.10
CA ARG A 74 -23.42 11.65 0.65
C ARG A 74 -24.57 12.64 0.78
N ASP A 75 -24.28 13.91 0.56
CA ASP A 75 -25.28 14.97 0.43
C ASP A 75 -25.18 15.62 -0.97
N PRO A 76 -26.26 15.64 -1.77
CA PRO A 76 -27.54 14.97 -1.51
C PRO A 76 -27.38 13.44 -1.46
N PHE A 77 -28.23 12.75 -0.68
CA PHE A 77 -28.15 11.28 -0.53
C PHE A 77 -28.26 10.53 -1.85
N ALA A 78 -28.84 11.13 -2.89
CA ALA A 78 -28.87 10.56 -4.25
C ALA A 78 -27.49 10.29 -4.86
N SER A 79 -26.43 10.91 -4.32
CA SER A 79 -25.04 10.68 -4.72
C SER A 79 -24.37 9.55 -3.91
N SER A 80 -25.13 8.86 -3.05
CA SER A 80 -24.58 7.79 -2.20
C SER A 80 -24.29 6.54 -3.02
N GLU A 81 -23.22 5.84 -2.65
CA GLU A 81 -22.65 4.74 -3.43
C GLU A 81 -22.42 3.49 -2.59
N TYR A 82 -22.33 2.34 -3.25
CA TYR A 82 -21.85 1.10 -2.63
C TYR A 82 -20.80 0.41 -3.50
N TYR A 83 -19.96 -0.40 -2.85
CA TYR A 83 -18.90 -1.17 -3.48
C TYR A 83 -18.83 -2.58 -2.88
N GLU A 84 -18.60 -3.57 -3.75
CA GLU A 84 -18.31 -4.96 -3.42
C GLU A 84 -16.89 -5.30 -3.88
N ILE A 85 -16.14 -6.04 -3.08
CA ILE A 85 -14.74 -6.41 -3.29
C ILE A 85 -14.66 -7.94 -3.39
N LYS A 86 -14.11 -8.45 -4.49
CA LYS A 86 -13.96 -9.88 -4.73
C LYS A 86 -12.63 -10.25 -5.36
N PRO A 87 -12.14 -11.49 -5.21
CA PRO A 87 -10.96 -11.94 -5.92
C PRO A 87 -11.23 -11.98 -7.42
N ASP A 88 -10.23 -11.64 -8.23
CA ASP A 88 -10.23 -11.87 -9.66
C ASP A 88 -10.18 -13.38 -9.94
N SER A 89 -11.38 -13.95 -10.05
CA SER A 89 -11.60 -15.33 -10.47
C SER A 89 -13.01 -15.46 -11.05
N ASN A 90 -13.27 -16.54 -11.81
CA ASN A 90 -14.61 -16.83 -12.30
C ASN A 90 -15.63 -16.94 -11.16
N ASN A 91 -15.23 -17.51 -10.02
CA ASN A 91 -16.10 -17.62 -8.85
C ASN A 91 -16.32 -16.25 -8.19
N GLY A 92 -15.26 -15.49 -7.95
CA GLY A 92 -15.33 -14.18 -7.30
C GLY A 92 -16.19 -13.19 -8.09
N ARG A 93 -16.06 -13.14 -9.42
CA ARG A 93 -16.94 -12.32 -10.29
C ARG A 93 -18.41 -12.72 -10.14
N ARG A 94 -18.72 -14.02 -10.20
CA ARG A 94 -20.09 -14.53 -10.09
C ARG A 94 -20.70 -14.22 -8.71
N GLU A 95 -19.94 -14.43 -7.64
CA GLU A 95 -20.38 -14.15 -6.28
C GLU A 95 -20.59 -12.65 -6.05
N GLY A 96 -19.67 -11.81 -6.53
CA GLY A 96 -19.78 -10.35 -6.49
C GLY A 96 -21.02 -9.84 -7.22
N GLN A 97 -21.24 -10.28 -8.47
CA GLN A 97 -22.45 -9.97 -9.23
C GLN A 97 -23.73 -10.44 -8.52
N GLY A 98 -23.69 -11.62 -7.89
CA GLY A 98 -24.80 -12.16 -7.11
C GLY A 98 -25.13 -11.30 -5.88
N LYS A 99 -24.11 -10.83 -5.14
CA LYS A 99 -24.30 -9.89 -4.03
C LYS A 99 -24.82 -8.54 -4.51
N ILE A 100 -24.24 -7.96 -5.56
CA ILE A 100 -24.69 -6.70 -6.17
C ILE A 100 -26.17 -6.79 -6.57
N THR A 101 -26.58 -7.89 -7.19
CA THR A 101 -27.98 -8.12 -7.58
C THR A 101 -28.91 -8.14 -6.37
N ARG A 102 -28.52 -8.85 -5.30
CA ARG A 102 -29.30 -8.91 -4.04
C ARG A 102 -29.35 -7.57 -3.31
N PHE A 103 -28.28 -6.78 -3.33
CA PHE A 103 -28.28 -5.45 -2.74
C PHE A 103 -29.11 -4.46 -3.55
N ASN A 104 -29.03 -4.51 -4.88
CA ASN A 104 -29.91 -3.73 -5.77
C ASN A 104 -31.40 -4.05 -5.54
N ARG A 105 -31.73 -5.31 -5.20
CA ARG A 105 -33.08 -5.66 -4.78
C ARG A 105 -33.48 -4.95 -3.50
N LEU A 106 -32.61 -4.89 -2.48
CA LEU A 106 -32.86 -4.12 -1.26
C LEU A 106 -33.08 -2.64 -1.58
N ILE A 107 -32.21 -2.05 -2.41
CA ILE A 107 -32.34 -0.65 -2.86
C ILE A 107 -33.71 -0.41 -3.49
N LYS A 108 -34.17 -1.31 -4.36
CA LYS A 108 -35.49 -1.24 -5.00
C LYS A 108 -36.64 -1.40 -4.00
N ASP A 109 -36.60 -2.44 -3.16
CA ASP A 109 -37.68 -2.81 -2.25
C ASP A 109 -37.90 -1.78 -1.13
N PHE A 110 -36.89 -0.96 -0.84
CA PHE A 110 -36.91 0.12 0.15
C PHE A 110 -36.78 1.53 -0.46
N HIS A 111 -36.78 1.67 -1.79
CA HIS A 111 -36.64 2.95 -2.49
C HIS A 111 -35.43 3.78 -2.07
N LEU A 112 -34.32 3.12 -1.73
CA LEU A 112 -33.09 3.79 -1.31
C LEU A 112 -32.47 4.52 -2.51
N ARG A 113 -31.92 5.72 -2.27
CA ARG A 113 -31.19 6.46 -3.31
C ARG A 113 -29.69 6.12 -3.25
N LEU A 114 -29.36 4.85 -3.50
CA LEU A 114 -28.00 4.35 -3.56
C LEU A 114 -27.69 3.89 -4.99
N ALA A 115 -26.51 4.23 -5.48
CA ALA A 115 -26.01 3.79 -6.78
C ALA A 115 -24.81 2.85 -6.64
N ALA A 116 -24.59 2.01 -7.65
CA ALA A 116 -23.34 1.26 -7.75
C ALA A 116 -22.17 2.24 -7.93
N GLY A 117 -21.17 2.14 -7.07
CA GLY A 117 -20.13 3.15 -6.95
C GLY A 117 -19.20 3.25 -8.15
N HIS A 118 -18.66 4.45 -8.39
CA HIS A 118 -17.74 4.74 -9.50
C HIS A 118 -16.69 5.80 -9.18
N GLU A 119 -16.82 6.51 -8.06
CA GLU A 119 -15.87 7.58 -7.70
C GLU A 119 -14.63 7.07 -7.00
N TYR A 120 -14.71 5.91 -6.34
CA TYR A 120 -13.51 5.26 -5.85
C TYR A 120 -12.64 4.89 -7.05
N ASP A 121 -11.45 5.47 -7.11
CA ASP A 121 -10.44 5.20 -8.13
C ASP A 121 -9.40 4.22 -7.55
N PRO A 122 -9.59 2.89 -7.72
CA PRO A 122 -8.64 1.89 -7.29
C PRO A 122 -7.43 1.88 -8.22
N ILE A 123 -6.40 2.64 -7.86
CA ILE A 123 -5.08 2.47 -8.46
C ILE A 123 -4.06 2.51 -7.34
N ARG A 124 -3.68 1.33 -6.85
CA ARG A 124 -2.42 1.12 -6.13
C ARG A 124 -2.10 -0.36 -6.11
N SER A 125 -1.03 -0.71 -6.82
CA SER A 125 -0.20 -1.83 -6.40
C SER A 125 0.26 -1.52 -4.98
N SER A 126 -0.04 -2.42 -4.05
CA SER A 126 0.41 -2.32 -2.67
C SER A 126 1.34 -3.48 -2.40
N PRO A 127 2.60 -3.24 -1.99
CA PRO A 127 3.45 -4.32 -1.53
C PRO A 127 2.71 -5.01 -0.38
N PHE A 128 2.58 -6.32 -0.48
CA PHE A 128 1.98 -7.08 0.58
C PHE A 128 3.00 -7.14 1.73
N PRO A 129 2.58 -6.98 3.00
CA PRO A 129 3.51 -6.92 4.12
C PRO A 129 4.22 -8.26 4.41
N SER A 130 3.92 -9.31 3.66
CA SER A 130 4.44 -10.67 3.84
C SER A 130 5.11 -11.17 2.56
N SER A 131 6.22 -11.90 2.72
CA SER A 131 6.81 -12.71 1.66
C SER A 131 6.45 -14.19 1.87
N ILE A 132 6.55 -15.00 0.83
CA ILE A 132 6.36 -16.45 0.91
C ILE A 132 7.65 -17.16 0.47
N SER A 133 8.05 -18.21 1.19
CA SER A 133 9.20 -19.04 0.82
C SER A 133 8.73 -20.40 0.33
N ILE A 134 9.02 -20.74 -0.92
CA ILE A 134 8.63 -22.01 -1.54
C ILE A 134 9.86 -22.60 -2.23
N GLY A 135 10.23 -23.83 -1.86
CA GLY A 135 11.32 -24.57 -2.50
C GLY A 135 12.69 -23.87 -2.42
N GLY A 136 12.96 -23.17 -1.31
CA GLY A 136 14.22 -22.43 -1.10
C GLY A 136 14.28 -21.05 -1.75
N ALA A 137 13.27 -20.65 -2.54
CA ALA A 137 13.16 -19.30 -3.08
C ALA A 137 12.18 -18.46 -2.24
N THR A 138 12.53 -17.20 -2.01
CA THR A 138 11.64 -16.20 -1.39
C THR A 138 10.93 -15.41 -2.48
N TYR A 139 9.63 -15.18 -2.32
CA TYR A 139 8.81 -14.40 -3.24
C TYR A 139 8.22 -13.20 -2.51
N ASP A 140 8.37 -12.03 -3.13
CA ASP A 140 7.67 -10.82 -2.73
C ASP A 140 6.25 -10.87 -3.26
N LEU A 141 5.29 -10.55 -2.41
CA LEU A 141 3.87 -10.52 -2.74
C LEU A 141 3.44 -9.08 -3.03
N GLU A 142 2.58 -8.94 -4.02
CA GLU A 142 2.02 -7.66 -4.45
C GLU A 142 0.50 -7.81 -4.56
N LEU A 143 -0.25 -6.93 -3.91
CA LEU A 143 -1.71 -6.89 -4.03
C LEU A 143 -2.09 -5.81 -5.05
N LYS A 144 -2.87 -6.19 -6.05
CA LYS A 144 -3.45 -5.28 -7.04
C LYS A 144 -4.96 -5.34 -6.96
N TRP A 145 -5.63 -4.22 -7.15
CA TRP A 145 -7.09 -4.17 -7.28
C TRP A 145 -7.50 -3.07 -8.23
N TRP A 146 -8.63 -3.27 -8.89
CA TRP A 146 -9.20 -2.36 -9.88
C TRP A 146 -10.73 -2.46 -9.87
N GLN A 147 -11.37 -1.50 -10.52
CA GLN A 147 -12.81 -1.52 -10.72
C GLN A 147 -13.14 -2.27 -12.02
N GLU A 148 -13.85 -3.38 -11.91
CA GLU A 148 -14.30 -4.17 -13.07
C GLU A 148 -15.56 -3.56 -13.70
N THR A 149 -16.54 -3.28 -12.85
CA THR A 149 -17.78 -2.58 -13.22
C THR A 149 -18.19 -1.63 -12.09
N ARG A 150 -19.19 -0.78 -12.33
CA ARG A 150 -19.77 0.03 -11.25
C ARG A 150 -20.15 -0.84 -10.05
N GLY A 151 -19.66 -0.47 -8.87
CA GLY A 151 -19.87 -1.18 -7.62
C GLY A 151 -19.13 -2.52 -7.45
N LEU A 152 -18.30 -2.96 -8.40
CA LEU A 152 -17.50 -4.19 -8.28
C LEU A 152 -16.00 -3.88 -8.41
N ILE A 153 -15.27 -4.11 -7.32
CA ILE A 153 -13.82 -4.04 -7.23
C ILE A 153 -13.29 -5.47 -7.25
N LEU A 154 -12.34 -5.75 -8.13
CA LEU A 154 -11.62 -7.01 -8.16
C LEU A 154 -10.22 -6.85 -7.59
N TYR A 155 -9.68 -7.90 -6.97
CA TYR A 155 -8.31 -7.93 -6.50
C TYR A 155 -7.57 -9.21 -6.92
N GLU A 156 -6.26 -9.13 -7.10
CA GLU A 156 -5.38 -10.27 -7.33
C GLU A 156 -4.13 -10.18 -6.46
N ILE A 157 -3.58 -11.33 -6.07
CA ILE A 157 -2.29 -11.43 -5.39
C ILE A 157 -1.26 -11.87 -6.42
N CYS A 158 -0.35 -10.98 -6.77
CA CYS A 158 0.82 -11.25 -7.58
C CYS A 158 1.98 -11.71 -6.69
N TYR A 159 2.90 -12.48 -7.26
CA TYR A 159 4.15 -12.86 -6.61
C TYR A 159 5.32 -12.71 -7.56
N GLN A 160 6.45 -12.23 -7.06
CA GLN A 160 7.69 -12.10 -7.81
C GLN A 160 8.82 -12.78 -7.04
N LYS A 161 9.61 -13.62 -7.71
CA LYS A 161 10.77 -14.25 -7.06
C LYS A 161 11.75 -13.15 -6.68
N ARG A 162 12.09 -13.06 -5.39
CA ARG A 162 13.15 -12.17 -4.93
C ARG A 162 14.45 -12.64 -5.57
N GLN A 163 15.03 -11.82 -6.43
CA GLN A 163 16.40 -12.04 -6.84
C GLN A 163 17.26 -11.78 -5.61
N GLU A 164 17.89 -12.83 -5.09
CA GLU A 164 19.04 -12.63 -4.23
C GLU A 164 20.01 -11.82 -5.08
N GLN A 165 20.21 -10.54 -4.74
CA GLN A 165 21.44 -9.89 -5.10
C GLN A 165 22.50 -10.81 -4.52
N GLU A 166 23.14 -11.62 -5.37
CA GLU A 166 24.46 -12.12 -5.07
C GLU A 166 25.21 -10.88 -4.64
N GLN A 167 25.47 -10.82 -3.34
CA GLN A 167 26.35 -9.85 -2.75
C GLN A 167 27.67 -10.23 -3.41
N GLU A 168 27.95 -9.62 -4.56
CA GLU A 168 29.28 -9.52 -5.11
C GLU A 168 30.04 -8.79 -4.00
N GLN A 169 30.53 -9.57 -3.04
CA GLN A 169 31.76 -9.27 -2.34
C GLN A 169 32.83 -9.27 -3.43
N THR A 170 32.81 -8.26 -4.30
CA THR A 170 34.04 -7.73 -4.85
C THR A 170 34.80 -7.24 -3.64
N SER A 171 35.59 -8.16 -3.13
CA SER A 171 36.66 -7.97 -2.18
C SER A 171 37.48 -6.75 -2.62
N HIS A 172 37.12 -5.56 -2.10
CA HIS A 172 38.02 -4.41 -2.03
C HIS A 172 39.21 -4.67 -1.08
N ALA A 173 39.36 -5.90 -0.56
CA ALA A 173 40.59 -6.32 0.12
C ALA A 173 41.83 -6.27 -0.79
N GLY A 174 41.66 -6.26 -2.12
CA GLY A 174 42.76 -6.06 -3.06
C GLY A 174 43.31 -4.62 -3.10
N GLU A 175 42.45 -3.61 -2.98
CA GLU A 175 42.85 -2.19 -3.08
C GLU A 175 43.44 -1.66 -1.76
N ALA A 176 42.94 -2.14 -0.62
CA ALA A 176 43.51 -1.79 0.68
C ALA A 176 44.91 -2.39 0.88
N LEU A 177 45.19 -3.58 0.33
CA LEU A 177 46.52 -4.21 0.41
C LEU A 177 47.55 -3.49 -0.48
N LEU A 178 47.15 -3.01 -1.67
CA LEU A 178 48.03 -2.25 -2.56
C LEU A 178 48.39 -0.87 -1.97
N LEU A 179 47.46 -0.19 -1.31
CA LEU A 179 47.74 1.05 -0.59
C LEU A 179 48.70 0.84 0.59
N LEU A 180 48.55 -0.25 1.36
CA LEU A 180 49.47 -0.57 2.47
C LEU A 180 50.87 -0.98 1.98
N LEU A 181 50.97 -1.72 0.87
CA LEU A 181 52.24 -2.04 0.23
C LEU A 181 52.95 -0.80 -0.33
N GLY A 182 52.19 0.13 -0.93
CA GLY A 182 52.72 1.40 -1.43
C GLY A 182 53.29 2.29 -0.31
N VAL A 183 52.60 2.37 0.83
CA VAL A 183 53.06 3.14 2.00
C VAL A 183 54.30 2.49 2.64
N ALA A 184 54.34 1.16 2.76
CA ALA A 184 55.51 0.46 3.30
C ALA A 184 56.75 0.63 2.40
N LEU A 185 56.58 0.60 1.07
CA LEU A 185 57.67 0.82 0.12
C LEU A 185 58.20 2.27 0.17
N ALA A 186 57.30 3.26 0.32
CA ALA A 186 57.67 4.67 0.44
C ALA A 186 58.46 4.97 1.73
N ILE A 187 58.13 4.32 2.85
CA ILE A 187 58.86 4.45 4.11
C ILE A 187 60.27 3.83 3.99
N MET A 188 60.39 2.66 3.36
CA MET A 188 61.68 2.00 3.14
C MET A 188 62.59 2.78 2.19
N LEU A 189 62.03 3.39 1.14
CA LEU A 189 62.78 4.25 0.21
C LEU A 189 63.11 5.63 0.80
N GLY A 190 62.27 6.17 1.68
CA GLY A 190 62.49 7.45 2.35
C GLY A 190 63.57 7.43 3.46
N MET A 191 63.85 6.26 4.05
CA MET A 191 64.87 6.11 5.09
C MET A 191 66.27 5.73 4.55
N GLY A 192 66.40 5.46 3.24
CA GLY A 192 67.65 5.01 2.61
C GLY A 192 68.60 6.12 2.12
N ALA A 193 68.23 7.40 2.18
CA ALA A 193 68.99 8.49 1.54
C ALA A 193 69.48 9.58 2.52
N ARG A 194 69.92 9.20 3.73
CA ARG A 194 70.71 10.09 4.59
C ARG A 194 72.12 9.55 4.80
N GLY A 195 73.03 9.94 3.91
CA GLY A 195 74.46 9.79 4.15
C GLY A 195 75.32 9.99 2.91
N ALA A 196 75.67 11.25 2.60
CA ALA A 196 76.99 11.67 2.09
C ALA A 196 76.97 13.14 1.61
N GLY A 197 77.57 14.03 2.42
CA GLY A 197 78.61 14.94 1.91
C GLY A 197 78.26 16.28 1.21
N TRP A 198 78.88 17.33 1.78
CA TRP A 198 79.42 18.57 1.15
C TRP A 198 78.55 19.86 1.16
N GLN A 199 79.01 20.81 1.99
CA GLN A 199 78.84 22.29 1.92
C GLN A 199 79.83 22.90 0.87
N PRO A 200 79.92 24.23 0.62
CA PRO A 200 78.94 25.35 0.54
C PRO A 200 79.17 26.28 -0.70
N ALA A 201 78.29 27.27 -0.95
CA ALA A 201 78.51 28.63 -1.51
C ALA A 201 77.13 29.22 -1.90
N GLY A 202 76.70 30.47 -1.69
CA GLY A 202 77.28 31.72 -1.17
C GLY A 202 76.28 32.86 -1.45
N GLY A 203 76.15 33.82 -0.54
CA GLY A 203 75.59 35.19 -0.73
C GLY A 203 74.07 35.35 -0.91
N LEU A 204 73.40 36.47 -0.60
CA LEU A 204 73.71 37.72 0.12
C LEU A 204 72.42 38.58 0.04
N VAL A 205 72.05 39.30 1.13
CA VAL A 205 71.13 40.48 1.22
C VAL A 205 69.63 40.21 0.98
N GLY A 206 68.62 40.70 1.75
CA GLY A 206 68.48 41.76 2.77
C GLY A 206 66.99 41.92 3.16
N PRO A 207 66.57 42.93 3.96
CA PRO A 207 65.90 42.70 5.26
C PRO A 207 64.54 43.40 5.49
N GLY A 208 63.92 43.09 6.65
CA GLY A 208 62.96 43.92 7.39
C GLY A 208 62.21 43.10 8.46
N HIS A 209 62.65 42.98 9.73
CA HIS A 209 62.48 43.93 10.86
C HIS A 209 61.07 44.58 10.90
N GLY A 210 60.24 44.47 11.94
CA GLY A 210 60.48 44.07 13.33
C GLY A 210 59.16 43.85 14.11
N PRO A 211 59.22 43.76 15.46
CA PRO A 211 58.29 42.97 16.27
C PRO A 211 57.19 43.77 16.99
N GLU A 212 56.26 43.01 17.58
CA GLU A 212 55.36 43.43 18.66
C GLU A 212 56.13 44.09 19.83
N ALA A 213 55.51 45.14 20.37
CA ALA A 213 55.48 45.47 21.78
C ALA A 213 54.11 46.08 22.10
#